data_AF-A0A1G0LGV8-F1
#
_entry.id   AF-A0A1G0LGV8-F1
#
_cell.length_a   1.000
_cell.length_b   1.000
_cell.length_c   1.000
_cell.angle_alpha   90.00
_cell.angle_beta   90.00
_cell.angle_gamma   90.00
#
_symmetry.space_group_name_H-M   'P 1'
#
loop_
_entity.id
_entity.type
_entity.pdbx_description
1 polymer ?
#
loop_
_entity_poly.entity_id
_entity_poly.type
_entity_poly.pdbx_seq_one_letter_code
_entity_poly.pdbx_strand_id
1 'polypeptide(L)'
;MSNKKLLQLIIPALAGGVMLTLCGNNPYHQKDAAGLLRMQDCLECHNIKMGKPVSICIGDDCLYSKNHSVMRHYPPIGKEKDYAPASEIESAGSFLEEGKITCLSCHDLTKPPPHLIREGDKLCLICHKSMNSR
;
A
#
# COMPACT_ATOMS: atom_id res chain seq x y z
N MET A 1 -49.01 -52.09 -0.98
CA MET A 1 -48.21 -51.83 -2.20
C MET A 1 -47.93 -50.33 -2.26
N SER A 2 -46.68 -49.94 -1.99
CA SER A 2 -46.26 -48.54 -1.83
C SER A 2 -45.88 -47.95 -3.19
N ASN A 3 -46.63 -46.96 -3.66
CA ASN A 3 -46.44 -46.34 -4.96
C ASN A 3 -45.53 -45.10 -4.82
N LYS A 4 -44.23 -45.27 -5.07
CA LYS A 4 -43.28 -44.17 -5.23
C LYS A 4 -43.48 -43.57 -6.62
N LYS A 5 -44.13 -42.41 -6.74
CA LYS A 5 -44.05 -41.59 -7.95
C LYS A 5 -42.87 -40.62 -7.84
N LEU A 6 -41.98 -40.81 -8.81
CA LEU A 6 -40.72 -40.14 -9.06
C LEU A 6 -40.96 -38.82 -9.81
N LEU A 7 -40.07 -37.86 -9.55
CA LEU A 7 -39.65 -36.74 -10.43
C LEU A 7 -40.65 -35.61 -10.73
N GLN A 8 -40.50 -34.51 -9.98
CA GLN A 8 -40.57 -33.17 -10.54
C GLN A 8 -39.29 -32.43 -10.15
N LEU A 9 -38.34 -32.33 -11.08
CA LEU A 9 -37.15 -31.49 -10.95
C LEU A 9 -37.48 -30.14 -11.59
N ILE A 10 -37.72 -29.14 -10.75
CA ILE A 10 -37.92 -27.75 -11.13
C ILE A 10 -36.53 -27.13 -11.31
N ILE A 11 -36.21 -26.69 -12.53
CA ILE A 11 -35.07 -25.81 -12.79
C ILE A 11 -35.62 -24.39 -12.87
N PRO A 12 -35.14 -23.46 -12.02
CA PRO A 12 -34.99 -22.08 -12.40
C PRO A 12 -33.50 -21.74 -12.47
N ALA A 13 -33.03 -21.49 -13.69
CA ALA A 13 -31.84 -20.69 -13.91
C ALA A 13 -32.12 -19.29 -13.39
N LEU A 14 -31.45 -18.89 -12.31
CA LEU A 14 -31.37 -17.50 -11.89
C LEU A 14 -29.91 -17.09 -11.84
N ALA A 15 -29.50 -16.47 -12.95
CA ALA A 15 -28.45 -15.49 -12.97
C ALA A 15 -28.78 -14.40 -11.94
N GLY A 16 -27.81 -14.02 -11.10
CA GLY A 16 -28.06 -12.99 -10.11
C GLY A 16 -26.84 -12.66 -9.27
N GLY A 17 -26.00 -11.76 -9.79
CA GLY A 17 -25.30 -10.79 -8.97
C GLY A 17 -23.98 -11.23 -8.34
N VAL A 18 -22.89 -10.94 -9.05
CA VAL A 18 -21.65 -10.47 -8.42
C VAL A 18 -22.01 -9.37 -7.43
N MET A 19 -21.80 -9.60 -6.14
CA MET A 19 -21.67 -8.51 -5.16
C MET A 19 -20.30 -8.60 -4.51
N LEU A 20 -19.40 -7.87 -5.16
CA LEU A 20 -18.12 -7.40 -4.67
C LEU A 20 -18.20 -7.08 -3.17
N THR A 21 -17.55 -7.90 -2.36
CA THR A 21 -17.19 -7.52 -0.99
C THR A 21 -15.68 -7.66 -0.83
N LEU A 22 -14.91 -7.04 -1.75
CA LEU A 22 -13.45 -7.20 -1.78
C LEU A 22 -12.69 -6.20 -0.92
N CYS A 23 -13.34 -5.19 -0.32
CA CYS A 23 -12.63 -4.18 0.47
C CYS A 23 -13.13 -4.06 1.92
N GLY A 24 -14.16 -4.83 2.30
CA GLY A 24 -14.86 -4.63 3.57
C GLY A 24 -14.18 -5.26 4.79
N ASN A 25 -13.46 -6.37 4.61
CA ASN A 25 -12.86 -7.12 5.71
C ASN A 25 -11.66 -7.94 5.19
N ASN A 26 -10.53 -7.33 4.86
CA ASN A 26 -9.29 -8.12 4.72
C ASN A 26 -8.57 -8.16 6.09
N PRO A 27 -8.73 -9.23 6.89
CA PRO A 27 -8.06 -9.36 8.18
C PRO A 27 -6.53 -9.49 8.09
N TYR A 28 -5.98 -9.60 6.88
CA TYR A 28 -4.54 -9.71 6.70
C TYR A 28 -4.11 -8.91 5.48
N HIS A 29 -3.28 -7.90 5.66
CA HIS A 29 -2.44 -7.36 4.58
C HIS A 29 -1.43 -8.43 4.11
N GLN A 30 -1.94 -9.57 3.69
CA GLN A 30 -1.25 -10.77 3.29
C GLN A 30 -0.63 -10.50 1.94
N LYS A 31 0.64 -10.88 1.86
CA LYS A 31 1.40 -10.84 0.64
C LYS A 31 0.82 -11.86 -0.35
N ASP A 32 0.99 -11.63 -1.65
CA ASP A 32 0.61 -12.60 -2.67
C ASP A 32 1.36 -13.94 -2.49
N ALA A 33 1.09 -14.94 -3.33
CA ALA A 33 1.79 -16.23 -3.28
C ALA A 33 3.33 -16.11 -3.44
N ALA A 34 3.82 -15.00 -4.00
CA ALA A 34 5.24 -14.68 -4.13
C ALA A 34 5.80 -13.89 -2.93
N GLY A 35 4.96 -13.49 -1.98
CA GLY A 35 5.37 -12.68 -0.84
C GLY A 35 5.55 -11.19 -1.16
N LEU A 36 5.10 -10.72 -2.33
CA LEU A 36 5.31 -9.35 -2.81
C LEU A 36 3.97 -8.71 -3.20
N LEU A 37 3.48 -7.80 -2.36
CA LEU A 37 2.42 -6.90 -2.77
C LEU A 37 2.98 -5.87 -3.74
N ARG A 38 2.17 -5.48 -4.72
CA ARG A 38 2.43 -4.38 -5.64
C ARG A 38 1.57 -3.18 -5.28
N MET A 39 1.91 -2.03 -5.84
CA MET A 39 1.10 -0.82 -5.70
C MET A 39 -0.34 -1.07 -6.18
N GLN A 40 -0.53 -1.84 -7.25
CA GLN A 40 -1.86 -2.13 -7.79
C GLN A 40 -2.76 -2.81 -6.76
N ASP A 41 -2.22 -3.72 -5.95
CA ASP A 41 -2.97 -4.41 -4.89
C ASP A 41 -3.41 -3.44 -3.80
N CYS A 42 -2.54 -2.46 -3.47
CA CYS A 42 -2.90 -1.39 -2.53
C CYS A 42 -4.06 -0.55 -3.07
N LEU A 43 -4.08 -0.29 -4.39
CA LEU A 43 -5.10 0.53 -5.05
C LEU A 43 -6.48 -0.12 -5.11
N GLU A 44 -6.58 -1.44 -4.94
CA GLU A 44 -7.87 -2.14 -4.89
C GLU A 44 -8.72 -1.67 -3.71
N CYS A 45 -8.07 -1.36 -2.58
CA CYS A 45 -8.73 -0.92 -1.35
C CYS A 45 -8.46 0.55 -1.01
N HIS A 46 -7.32 1.10 -1.43
CA HIS A 46 -6.90 2.46 -1.11
C HIS A 46 -6.88 3.37 -2.34
N ASN A 47 -7.69 4.42 -2.32
CA ASN A 47 -7.59 5.47 -3.32
C ASN A 47 -6.49 6.48 -2.95
N ILE A 48 -5.50 6.67 -3.83
CA ILE A 48 -4.41 7.65 -3.70
C ILE A 48 -4.90 9.10 -3.47
N LYS A 49 -6.14 9.42 -3.84
CA LYS A 49 -6.76 10.73 -3.62
C LYS A 49 -7.38 10.91 -2.22
N MET A 50 -7.47 9.84 -1.43
CA MET A 50 -8.11 9.83 -0.10
C MET A 50 -7.12 9.64 1.05
N GLY A 51 -5.82 9.77 0.79
CA GLY A 51 -4.80 9.72 1.83
C GLY A 51 -5.11 10.73 2.93
N LYS A 52 -5.05 10.28 4.20
CA LYS A 52 -5.05 11.19 5.34
C LYS A 52 -3.90 12.21 5.18
N PRO A 53 -3.90 13.37 5.85
CA PRO A 53 -2.72 14.21 5.83
C PRO A 53 -1.52 13.44 6.38
N VAL A 54 -0.36 13.49 5.71
CA VAL A 54 0.91 13.11 6.35
C VAL A 54 1.45 14.36 7.01
N SER A 55 1.68 14.28 8.32
CA SER A 55 2.49 15.25 9.04
C SER A 55 3.85 14.64 9.31
N ILE A 56 4.91 15.27 8.81
CA ILE A 56 6.28 14.95 9.19
C ILE A 56 6.81 16.16 9.94
N CYS A 57 7.32 15.95 11.15
CA CYS A 57 7.98 17.03 11.90
C CYS A 57 9.50 16.89 11.77
N ILE A 58 10.18 17.96 11.41
CA ILE A 58 11.63 18.06 11.30
C ILE A 58 12.07 19.04 12.38
N GLY A 59 12.56 18.51 13.50
CA GLY A 59 12.70 19.32 14.72
C GLY A 59 11.33 19.84 15.17
N ASP A 60 11.20 21.16 15.27
CA ASP A 60 9.95 21.84 15.67
C ASP A 60 9.02 22.16 14.49
N ASP A 61 9.48 21.96 13.25
CA ASP A 61 8.72 22.32 12.03
C ASP A 61 7.98 21.12 11.44
N CYS A 62 6.65 21.17 11.43
CA CYS A 62 5.83 20.10 10.84
C CYS A 62 5.38 20.43 9.41
N LEU A 63 5.86 19.64 8.45
CA LEU A 63 5.38 19.59 7.07
C LEU A 63 4.07 18.79 7.02
N TYR A 64 2.97 19.50 6.84
CA TYR A 64 1.67 18.91 6.58
C TYR A 64 1.42 18.83 5.07
N SER A 65 1.54 17.63 4.50
CA SER A 65 1.07 17.40 3.14
C SER A 65 -0.33 16.82 3.18
N LYS A 66 -1.29 17.52 2.54
CA LYS A 66 -2.63 16.99 2.28
C LYS A 66 -2.61 15.83 1.27
N ASN A 67 -1.51 15.63 0.56
CA ASN A 67 -1.37 14.62 -0.49
C ASN A 67 -0.23 13.64 -0.17
N HIS A 68 -0.56 12.35 -0.10
CA HIS A 68 0.41 11.26 -0.08
C HIS A 68 0.98 11.05 -1.49
N SER A 69 2.14 11.64 -1.79
CA SER A 69 2.75 11.54 -3.13
C SER A 69 3.45 10.19 -3.31
N VAL A 70 2.72 9.21 -3.84
CA VAL A 70 3.26 7.92 -4.32
C VAL A 70 3.39 7.93 -5.84
N MET A 71 3.98 6.87 -6.41
CA MET A 71 4.27 6.67 -7.83
C MET A 71 5.23 7.71 -8.42
N ARG A 72 6.20 8.16 -7.63
CA ARG A 72 7.24 9.12 -8.04
C ARG A 72 8.55 8.40 -8.29
N HIS A 73 9.28 8.80 -9.33
CA HIS A 73 10.60 8.26 -9.59
C HIS A 73 11.54 8.52 -8.40
N TYR A 74 12.36 7.52 -8.09
CA TYR A 74 13.37 7.59 -7.05
C TYR A 74 14.77 7.30 -7.60
N PRO A 75 15.78 8.12 -7.23
CA PRO A 75 15.62 9.44 -6.61
C PRO A 75 14.91 10.42 -7.57
N PRO A 76 14.42 11.58 -7.10
CA PRO A 76 13.91 12.60 -7.99
C PRO A 76 14.99 13.05 -8.98
N ILE A 77 14.63 13.14 -10.26
CA ILE A 77 15.54 13.52 -11.35
C ILE A 77 16.22 14.85 -11.02
N GLY A 78 17.54 14.87 -11.09
CA GLY A 78 18.38 16.04 -10.81
C GLY A 78 18.65 16.30 -9.31
N LYS A 79 18.21 15.40 -8.42
CA LYS A 79 18.49 15.46 -6.97
C LYS A 79 19.24 14.24 -6.45
N GLU A 80 19.79 13.39 -7.32
CA GLU A 80 20.41 12.10 -7.00
C GLU A 80 21.43 12.20 -5.85
N LYS A 81 22.20 13.29 -5.80
CA LYS A 81 23.20 13.53 -4.75
C LYS A 81 22.62 13.75 -3.35
N ASP A 82 21.38 14.24 -3.25
CA ASP A 82 20.73 14.60 -1.99
C ASP A 82 19.97 13.39 -1.38
N TYR A 83 19.90 12.28 -2.13
CA TYR A 83 19.17 11.07 -1.76
C TYR A 83 20.10 9.87 -1.59
N ALA A 84 19.69 8.92 -0.75
CA ALA A 84 20.34 7.63 -0.58
C ALA A 84 20.18 6.78 -1.86
N PRO A 85 21.19 5.98 -2.25
CA PRO A 85 21.06 5.04 -3.36
C PRO A 85 20.00 3.97 -3.09
N ALA A 86 19.41 3.41 -4.15
CA ALA A 86 18.34 2.42 -4.06
C ALA A 86 18.70 1.21 -3.16
N SER A 87 19.93 0.72 -3.23
CA SER A 87 20.39 -0.39 -2.41
C SER A 87 20.41 -0.11 -0.90
N GLU A 88 20.69 1.14 -0.51
CA GLU A 88 20.70 1.54 0.92
C GLU A 88 19.27 1.61 1.46
N ILE A 89 18.32 2.13 0.69
CA ILE A 89 16.92 2.21 1.12
C ILE A 89 16.26 0.82 1.18
N GLU A 90 16.59 -0.07 0.25
CA GLU A 90 16.14 -1.47 0.26
C GLU A 90 16.65 -2.21 1.49
N SER A 91 17.92 -1.99 1.85
CA SER A 91 18.51 -2.53 3.07
C SER A 91 17.86 -1.98 4.35
N ALA A 92 17.28 -0.78 4.28
CA ALA A 92 16.53 -0.17 5.39
C ALA A 92 15.08 -0.68 5.52
N GLY A 93 14.66 -1.58 4.63
CA GLY A 93 13.32 -2.18 4.60
C GLY A 93 12.30 -1.41 3.77
N SER A 94 12.72 -0.41 2.98
CA SER A 94 11.87 0.28 2.02
C SER A 94 11.87 -0.48 0.68
N PHE A 95 10.71 -0.66 0.06
CA PHE A 95 10.62 -1.27 -1.27
C PHE A 95 10.39 -0.21 -2.35
N LEU A 96 11.22 -0.22 -3.40
CA LEU A 96 10.98 0.54 -4.63
C LEU A 96 10.38 -0.35 -5.70
N GLU A 97 9.17 -0.06 -6.14
CA GLU A 97 8.58 -0.76 -7.28
C GLU A 97 9.02 -0.08 -8.58
N GLU A 98 9.82 -0.77 -9.40
CA GLU A 98 10.33 -0.25 -10.67
C GLU A 98 11.05 1.11 -10.54
N GLY A 99 11.82 1.29 -9.45
CA GLY A 99 12.52 2.55 -9.19
C GLY A 99 11.60 3.71 -8.81
N LYS A 100 10.40 3.42 -8.28
CA LYS A 100 9.44 4.43 -7.82
C LYS A 100 9.11 4.26 -6.34
N ILE A 101 8.84 5.38 -5.69
CA ILE A 101 8.21 5.42 -4.36
C ILE A 101 6.76 4.95 -4.49
N THR A 102 6.36 3.95 -3.70
CA THR A 102 5.00 3.44 -3.59
C THR A 102 4.55 3.43 -2.13
N CYS A 103 3.38 2.87 -1.83
CA CYS A 103 2.95 2.63 -0.45
C CYS A 103 3.99 1.80 0.32
N LEU A 104 4.58 0.79 -0.32
CA LEU A 104 5.52 -0.14 0.32
C LEU A 104 6.93 0.44 0.52
N SER A 105 7.19 1.63 0.00
CA SER A 105 8.41 2.37 0.34
C SER A 105 8.35 2.95 1.76
N CYS A 106 7.16 3.05 2.33
CA CYS A 106 6.97 3.58 3.68
C CYS A 106 6.21 2.62 4.60
N HIS A 107 5.43 1.71 4.01
CA HIS A 107 4.61 0.77 4.75
C HIS A 107 5.15 -0.66 4.68
N ASP A 108 5.37 -1.25 5.86
CA ASP A 108 5.52 -2.69 6.06
C ASP A 108 4.25 -3.22 6.70
N LEU A 109 3.48 -3.91 5.88
CA LEU A 109 2.17 -4.43 6.23
C LEU A 109 2.20 -5.58 7.24
N THR A 110 3.38 -6.12 7.55
CA THR A 110 3.56 -7.07 8.66
C THR A 110 3.54 -6.40 10.03
N LYS A 111 3.70 -5.07 10.08
CA LYS A 111 3.64 -4.29 11.32
C LYS A 111 2.20 -3.93 11.68
N PRO A 112 1.91 -3.56 12.94
CA PRO A 112 0.62 -3.00 13.31
C PRO A 112 0.32 -1.70 12.55
N PRO A 113 -0.96 -1.34 12.36
CA PRO A 113 -1.34 -0.01 11.84
C PRO A 113 -0.65 1.12 12.64
N PRO A 114 -0.10 2.16 11.97
CA PRO A 114 -0.28 2.52 10.56
C PRO A 114 0.66 1.81 9.57
N HIS A 115 1.27 0.68 9.95
CA HIS A 115 2.15 -0.13 9.10
C HIS A 115 3.46 0.56 8.73
N LEU A 116 3.96 1.54 9.49
CA LEU A 116 5.16 2.27 9.08
C LEU A 116 6.46 1.47 9.26
N ILE A 117 7.36 1.54 8.28
CA ILE A 117 8.70 0.93 8.41
C ILE A 117 9.53 1.63 9.50
N ARG A 118 9.31 2.94 9.70
CA ARG A 118 9.91 3.77 10.75
C ARG A 118 8.89 4.83 11.20
N GLU A 119 8.95 5.20 12.46
CA GLU A 119 8.11 6.26 13.03
C GLU A 119 8.66 7.65 12.71
N GLY A 120 7.75 8.60 12.47
CA GLY A 120 8.07 10.03 12.37
C GLY A 120 9.09 10.40 11.28
N ASP A 121 10.01 11.30 11.64
CA ASP A 121 11.06 11.84 10.78
C ASP A 121 12.08 10.79 10.30
N LYS A 122 12.29 9.73 11.09
CA LYS A 122 13.17 8.61 10.76
C LYS A 122 12.78 7.91 9.47
N LEU A 123 11.51 8.01 9.06
CA LEU A 123 11.05 7.50 7.78
C LEU A 123 11.67 8.25 6.61
N CYS A 124 11.75 9.58 6.70
CA CYS A 124 12.28 10.43 5.64
C CYS A 124 13.79 10.27 5.50
N LEU A 125 14.49 10.05 6.63
CA LEU A 125 15.93 9.83 6.68
C LEU A 125 16.38 8.51 6.03
N ILE A 126 15.46 7.61 5.69
CA ILE A 126 15.79 6.47 4.83
C ILE A 126 16.25 6.97 3.46
N CYS A 127 15.52 7.92 2.90
CA CYS A 127 15.74 8.41 1.54
C CYS A 127 16.61 9.66 1.50
N HIS A 128 16.45 10.56 2.48
CA HIS A 128 17.10 11.86 2.47
C HIS A 128 18.41 11.83 3.25
N LYS A 129 19.55 12.05 2.56
CA LYS A 129 20.87 12.13 3.21
C LYS A 129 21.00 13.30 4.17
N SER A 130 20.22 14.36 3.92
CA SER A 130 20.02 15.47 4.85
C SER A 130 18.60 15.99 4.69
N MET A 131 17.97 16.35 5.80
CA MET A 131 16.69 17.04 5.79
C MET A 131 16.92 18.55 5.84
N ASN A 132 17.50 19.09 4.77
CA ASN A 132 17.49 20.55 4.58
C ASN A 132 16.07 20.92 4.13
N SER A 133 15.26 21.36 5.10
CA SER A 133 14.11 22.21 4.86
C SER A 133 14.56 23.35 3.94
N ARG A 134 13.92 23.45 2.77
CA ARG A 134 13.95 24.71 2.02
C ARG A 134 12.97 25.68 2.66
#